data_AF-A0A382SWP9-F1
#
_entry.id   AF-A0A382SWP9-F1
#
_cell.length_a   1.000
_cell.length_b   1.000
_cell.length_c   1.000
_cell.angle_alpha   90.00
_cell.angle_beta   90.00
_cell.angle_gamma   90.00
#
_symmetry.space_group_name_H-M   'P 1'
#
loop_
_entity.id
_entity.type
_entity.pdbx_description
1 polymer ?
#
loop_
_entity_poly.entity_id
_entity_poly.type
_entity_poly.pdbx_seq_one_letter_code
_entity_poly.pdbx_strand_id
1 'polypeptide(L)'
;MMSRNVRTSIITIMLALIVLSVQQVDAFLDEFERGKFGDDWAVDQNAPKNDLRGWSIDKGEVVYDPAKGANSRLMTGEQAWKDYTVECNIKFMTADNYPGGIRTYVDAETGGHYA
;
A
#
# COMPACT_ATOMS: atom_id res chain seq x y z
N MET A 1 -30.43 -31.22 -32.34
CA MET A 1 -29.43 -31.43 -31.27
C MET A 1 -28.23 -30.46 -31.35
N MET A 2 -27.88 -29.94 -32.54
CA MET A 2 -26.73 -29.05 -32.76
C MET A 2 -26.80 -27.65 -32.08
N SER A 3 -28.00 -27.11 -31.82
CA SER A 3 -28.18 -25.74 -31.33
C SER A 3 -27.82 -25.52 -29.85
N ARG A 4 -27.91 -26.56 -29.02
CA ARG A 4 -27.62 -26.46 -27.58
C ARG A 4 -26.11 -26.32 -27.32
N ASN A 5 -25.30 -27.08 -28.06
CA ASN A 5 -23.84 -27.09 -27.92
C ASN A 5 -23.21 -25.78 -28.40
N VAL A 6 -23.78 -25.16 -29.45
CA VAL A 6 -23.35 -23.84 -29.94
C VAL A 6 -23.65 -22.75 -28.90
N ARG A 7 -24.84 -22.77 -28.28
CA ARG A 7 -25.20 -21.80 -27.23
C ARG A 7 -24.30 -21.92 -26.01
N THR A 8 -24.03 -23.14 -25.54
CA THR A 8 -23.11 -23.37 -24.42
C THR A 8 -21.70 -22.86 -24.75
N SER A 9 -21.20 -23.14 -25.95
CA SER A 9 -19.86 -22.69 -26.38
C SER A 9 -19.73 -21.17 -26.42
N ILE A 10 -20.75 -20.47 -26.93
CA ILE A 10 -20.75 -18.99 -26.97
C ILE A 10 -20.75 -18.41 -25.56
N ILE A 11 -21.55 -18.97 -24.64
CA ILE A 11 -21.59 -18.52 -23.24
C ILE A 11 -20.24 -18.72 -22.56
N THR A 12 -19.59 -19.87 -22.76
CA THR A 12 -18.27 -20.15 -22.17
C THR A 12 -17.19 -19.20 -22.71
N ILE A 13 -17.20 -18.90 -24.02
CA ILE A 13 -16.25 -17.96 -24.63
C ILE A 13 -16.49 -16.54 -24.09
N MET A 14 -17.74 -16.10 -23.99
CA MET A 14 -18.08 -14.78 -23.43
C MET A 14 -17.65 -14.67 -21.96
N LEU A 15 -17.85 -15.71 -21.16
CA LEU A 15 -17.44 -15.72 -19.75
C LEU A 15 -15.90 -15.65 -19.63
N ALA A 16 -15.17 -16.39 -20.46
CA ALA A 16 -13.70 -16.32 -20.50
C ALA A 16 -13.19 -14.94 -20.93
N LEU A 17 -13.82 -14.33 -21.95
CA LEU A 17 -13.49 -12.98 -22.39
C LEU A 17 -13.76 -11.92 -21.31
N ILE A 18 -14.84 -12.06 -20.55
CA ILE A 18 -15.16 -11.15 -19.44
C ILE A 18 -14.09 -11.24 -18.36
N VAL A 19 -13.70 -12.46 -17.94
CA VAL A 19 -12.63 -12.65 -16.96
C VAL A 19 -11.29 -12.10 -17.45
N LEU A 20 -10.94 -12.31 -18.73
CA LEU A 20 -9.72 -11.77 -19.33
C LEU A 20 -9.75 -10.24 -19.51
N SER A 21 -10.95 -9.65 -19.56
CA SER A 21 -11.13 -8.19 -19.67
C SER A 21 -11.12 -7.48 -18.33
N VAL A 22 -11.12 -8.21 -17.20
CA VAL A 22 -10.87 -7.62 -15.88
C VAL A 22 -9.43 -7.14 -15.87
N GLN A 23 -9.23 -5.84 -16.06
CA GLN A 23 -7.97 -5.21 -15.77
C GLN A 23 -7.74 -5.35 -14.27
N GLN A 24 -6.73 -6.11 -13.88
CA GLN A 24 -6.26 -6.15 -12.51
C GLN A 24 -5.76 -4.74 -12.18
N VAL A 25 -6.54 -3.99 -11.39
CA VAL A 25 -6.05 -2.75 -10.80
C VAL A 25 -5.01 -3.16 -9.78
N ASP A 26 -3.78 -2.74 -10.00
CA ASP A 26 -2.74 -2.87 -9.01
C ASP A 26 -3.13 -1.98 -7.82
N ALA A 27 -3.43 -2.62 -6.70
CA ALA A 27 -4.02 -1.99 -5.54
C ALA A 27 -3.40 -2.57 -4.28
N PHE A 28 -3.08 -1.70 -3.34
CA PHE A 28 -2.55 -2.06 -2.04
C PHE A 28 -3.54 -1.68 -0.95
N LEU A 29 -3.72 -2.57 0.01
CA LEU A 29 -4.51 -2.36 1.21
C LEU A 29 -3.84 -3.10 2.37
N ASP A 30 -3.63 -2.41 3.48
CA ASP A 30 -3.25 -3.03 4.74
C ASP A 30 -4.14 -2.45 5.85
N GLU A 31 -4.97 -3.31 6.45
CA GLU A 31 -5.82 -2.97 7.59
C GLU A 31 -5.11 -3.25 8.92
N PHE A 32 -3.85 -3.68 8.88
CA PHE A 32 -2.98 -3.88 10.04
C PHE A 32 -3.48 -4.90 11.07
N GLU A 33 -4.49 -5.71 10.73
CA GLU A 33 -5.07 -6.76 11.59
C GLU A 33 -4.05 -7.81 12.05
N ARG A 34 -2.95 -7.95 11.30
CA ARG A 34 -1.85 -8.88 11.59
C ARG A 34 -1.02 -8.48 12.81
N GLY A 35 -1.12 -7.24 13.29
CA GLY A 35 -0.32 -6.72 14.40
C GLY A 35 1.17 -6.55 14.08
N LYS A 36 1.55 -6.68 12.80
CA LYS A 36 2.92 -6.45 12.29
C LYS A 36 2.86 -6.01 10.83
N PHE A 37 3.87 -5.26 10.39
CA PHE A 37 3.98 -4.84 9.00
C PHE A 37 4.26 -6.04 8.08
N GLY A 38 3.69 -5.99 6.88
CA GLY A 38 4.07 -6.87 5.77
C GLY A 38 5.42 -6.47 5.16
N ASP A 39 5.86 -7.25 4.17
CA ASP A 39 7.14 -7.05 3.48
C ASP A 39 7.13 -5.80 2.56
N ASP A 40 5.94 -5.28 2.24
CA ASP A 40 5.74 -4.11 1.37
C ASP A 40 6.02 -2.76 2.06
N TRP A 41 6.25 -2.80 3.38
CA TRP A 41 6.53 -1.61 4.18
C TRP A 41 8.02 -1.43 4.41
N ALA A 42 8.52 -0.24 4.08
CA ALA A 42 9.91 0.12 4.24
C ALA A 42 10.07 1.40 5.08
N VAL A 43 11.22 1.52 5.72
CA VAL A 43 11.72 2.77 6.31
C VAL A 43 12.97 3.19 5.53
N ASP A 44 13.63 4.28 5.93
CA ASP A 44 14.82 4.77 5.22
C ASP A 44 15.86 3.67 4.96
N GLN A 45 16.47 3.68 3.78
CA GLN A 45 17.44 2.66 3.32
C GLN A 45 18.62 2.37 4.26
N ASN A 46 18.91 3.26 5.23
CA ASN A 46 20.00 3.07 6.20
C ASN A 46 19.51 2.48 7.53
N ALA A 47 18.24 2.07 7.62
CA ALA A 47 17.70 1.43 8.80
C ALA A 47 18.33 0.04 9.01
N PRO A 48 18.79 -0.28 10.24
CA PRO A 48 19.18 -1.64 10.59
C PRO A 48 18.06 -2.64 10.31
N LYS A 49 18.42 -3.89 10.01
CA LYS A 49 17.44 -4.96 9.81
C LYS A 49 16.53 -5.08 11.03
N ASN A 50 15.21 -5.08 10.81
CA ASN A 50 14.15 -5.11 11.83
C ASN A 50 14.04 -3.84 12.71
N ASP A 51 14.70 -2.74 12.34
CA ASP A 51 14.50 -1.44 12.98
C ASP A 51 13.58 -0.58 12.10
N LEU A 52 12.34 -0.42 12.54
CA LEU A 52 11.35 0.42 11.86
C LEU A 52 11.37 1.87 12.37
N ARG A 53 12.48 2.33 12.95
CA ARG A 53 12.72 3.74 13.32
C ARG A 53 11.65 4.34 14.24
N GLY A 54 11.01 3.52 15.07
CA GLY A 54 9.95 3.93 15.99
C GLY A 54 8.53 3.67 15.48
N TRP A 55 8.35 3.18 14.26
CA TRP A 55 7.07 2.67 13.78
C TRP A 55 6.77 1.29 14.35
N SER A 56 5.53 1.10 14.77
CA SER A 56 5.00 -0.19 15.21
C SER A 56 3.50 -0.26 14.94
N ILE A 57 2.91 -1.44 15.14
CA ILE A 57 1.46 -1.62 15.11
C ILE A 57 1.01 -1.91 16.53
N ASP A 58 0.11 -1.06 17.06
CA ASP A 58 -0.56 -1.28 18.34
C ASP A 58 -2.07 -1.34 18.09
N LYS A 59 -2.71 -2.46 18.49
CA LYS A 59 -4.15 -2.67 18.36
C LYS A 59 -4.74 -2.41 16.96
N GLY A 60 -3.98 -2.73 15.92
CA GLY A 60 -4.40 -2.52 14.52
C GLY A 60 -4.19 -1.10 14.01
N GLU A 61 -3.52 -0.23 14.77
CA GLU A 61 -3.17 1.11 14.36
C GLU A 61 -1.66 1.23 14.15
N VAL A 62 -1.26 1.92 13.09
CA VAL A 62 0.14 2.31 12.89
C VAL A 62 0.47 3.47 13.82
N VAL A 63 1.46 3.28 14.69
CA VAL A 63 1.87 4.27 15.69
C VAL A 63 3.37 4.57 15.59
N TYR A 64 3.72 5.83 15.87
CA TYR A 64 5.10 6.31 15.88
C TYR A 64 5.52 6.75 17.28
N ASP A 65 6.66 6.22 17.76
CA ASP A 65 7.31 6.66 18.99
C ASP A 65 8.35 7.76 18.69
N PRO A 66 8.08 9.04 19.01
CA PRO A 66 9.01 10.13 18.74
C PRO A 66 10.29 10.05 19.59
N ALA A 67 10.30 9.32 20.71
CA ALA A 67 11.48 9.13 21.53
C ALA A 67 12.58 8.31 20.83
N LYS A 68 12.21 7.54 19.79
CA LYS A 68 13.16 6.77 18.97
C LYS A 68 13.96 7.64 18.00
N GLY A 69 13.58 8.90 17.83
CA GLY A 69 14.39 9.95 17.21
C GLY A 69 15.11 9.56 15.91
N ALA A 70 14.44 9.66 14.77
CA ALA A 70 15.05 9.64 13.44
C ALA A 70 14.03 10.09 12.38
N ASN A 71 14.42 10.06 11.10
CA ASN A 71 13.53 10.25 9.96
C ASN A 71 12.24 9.42 10.11
N SER A 72 11.11 10.07 10.41
CA SER A 72 9.81 9.47 10.68
C SER A 72 9.07 9.04 9.40
N ARG A 73 9.77 8.43 8.46
CA ARG A 73 9.19 8.03 7.16
C ARG A 73 8.95 6.52 7.17
N LEU A 74 7.71 6.15 6.89
CA LEU A 74 7.27 4.80 6.61
C LEU A 74 6.68 4.83 5.20
N MET A 75 7.21 4.02 4.30
CA MET A 75 6.87 4.00 2.88
C MET A 75 6.28 2.65 2.49
N THR A 76 5.41 2.68 1.48
CA THR A 76 4.82 1.51 0.82
C THR A 76 4.40 1.90 -0.60
N GLY A 77 4.06 0.90 -1.42
CA GLY A 77 3.55 1.06 -2.78
C GLY A 77 4.56 0.64 -3.84
N GLU A 78 4.12 0.73 -5.10
CA GLU A 78 4.88 0.26 -6.25
C GLU A 78 5.44 1.42 -7.06
N GLN A 79 6.73 1.35 -7.42
CA GLN A 79 7.38 2.39 -8.24
C GLN A 79 6.73 2.56 -9.63
N ALA A 80 6.01 1.55 -10.11
CA ALA A 80 5.33 1.61 -11.40
C ALA A 80 4.06 2.49 -11.39
N TRP A 81 3.54 2.86 -10.21
CA TRP A 81 2.34 3.67 -10.11
C TRP A 81 2.58 5.11 -10.54
N LYS A 82 1.69 5.61 -11.39
CA LYS A 82 1.74 6.97 -11.92
C LYS A 82 0.55 7.80 -11.48
N ASP A 83 -0.65 7.26 -11.72
CA ASP A 83 -1.92 7.87 -11.33
C ASP A 83 -2.58 6.96 -10.31
N TYR A 84 -2.70 7.44 -9.07
CA TYR A 84 -3.25 6.67 -7.97
C TYR A 84 -3.93 7.57 -6.94
N THR A 85 -4.81 6.97 -6.15
CA THR A 85 -5.43 7.59 -4.98
C THR A 85 -4.86 6.94 -3.74
N VAL A 86 -4.48 7.76 -2.76
CA VAL A 86 -4.09 7.29 -1.43
C VAL A 86 -5.14 7.75 -0.45
N GLU A 87 -5.63 6.82 0.36
CA GLU A 87 -6.52 7.10 1.48
C GLU A 87 -5.95 6.44 2.73
N CYS A 88 -5.87 7.21 3.82
CA CYS A 88 -5.63 6.66 5.15
C CYS A 88 -6.21 7.60 6.22
N ASN A 89 -6.66 7.01 7.32
CA ASN A 89 -7.06 7.77 8.50
C ASN A 89 -5.82 8.16 9.30
N ILE A 90 -5.66 9.44 9.62
CA ILE A 90 -4.54 9.96 10.43
C ILE A 90 -5.09 10.66 11.66
N LYS A 91 -4.51 10.34 12.82
CA LYS A 91 -4.76 11.04 14.07
C LYS A 91 -3.44 11.63 14.59
N PHE A 92 -3.39 12.95 14.70
CA PHE A 92 -2.29 13.64 15.34
C PHE A 92 -2.54 13.73 16.85
N MET A 93 -1.55 13.35 17.66
CA MET A 93 -1.61 13.52 19.11
C MET A 93 -1.33 14.96 19.52
N THR A 94 -0.52 15.67 18.74
CA THR A 94 -0.28 17.11 18.83
C THR A 94 -0.19 17.69 17.41
N ALA A 95 -0.55 18.96 17.22
CA ALA A 95 -0.45 19.64 15.92
C ALA A 95 0.82 20.51 15.78
N ASP A 96 1.75 20.38 16.72
CA ASP A 96 2.91 21.26 16.84
C ASP A 96 4.13 20.71 16.09
N ASN A 97 4.95 21.63 15.58
CA ASN A 97 6.26 21.34 14.99
C ASN A 97 6.24 20.26 13.89
N TYR A 98 5.45 20.50 12.83
CA TYR A 98 5.33 19.63 11.65
C TYR A 98 4.86 18.21 12.02
N PRO A 99 3.58 18.03 12.38
CA PRO A 99 3.07 16.79 12.98
C PRO A 99 3.05 15.59 12.01
N GLY A 100 3.39 15.80 10.74
CA GLY A 100 3.48 14.78 9.70
C GLY A 100 2.34 14.85 8.69
N GLY A 101 2.19 13.79 7.90
CA GLY A 101 1.15 13.66 6.89
C GLY A 101 1.48 12.61 5.83
N ILE A 102 0.60 12.50 4.83
CA ILE A 102 0.83 11.65 3.65
C ILE A 102 1.75 12.38 2.68
N ARG A 103 2.70 11.65 2.12
CA ARG A 103 3.51 12.13 1.00
C ARG A 103 3.39 11.15 -0.15
N THR A 104 3.03 11.66 -1.33
CA THR A 104 2.95 10.90 -2.58
C THR A 104 4.12 11.26 -3.50
N TYR A 105 4.30 10.50 -4.57
CA TYR A 105 5.38 10.62 -5.56
C TYR A 105 6.78 10.55 -4.95
N VAL A 106 6.95 9.63 -3.99
CA VAL A 106 8.25 9.33 -3.41
C VAL A 106 8.82 8.05 -4.01
N ASP A 107 10.14 7.96 -4.04
CA ASP A 107 10.80 6.67 -4.20
C ASP A 107 10.48 5.80 -2.97
N ALA A 108 9.84 4.64 -3.20
CA ALA A 108 9.32 3.79 -2.12
C ALA A 108 10.42 3.14 -1.26
N GLU A 109 11.66 3.06 -1.75
CA GLU A 109 12.79 2.47 -1.02
C GLU A 109 13.55 3.51 -0.18
N THR A 110 13.73 4.71 -0.73
CA THR A 110 14.58 5.76 -0.14
C THR A 110 13.79 6.87 0.55
N GLY A 111 12.50 7.00 0.21
CA GLY A 111 11.66 8.14 0.58
C GLY A 111 12.14 9.46 -0.04
N GLY A 112 13.02 9.39 -1.04
CA GLY A 112 13.47 10.54 -1.82
C GLY A 112 12.35 11.09 -2.70
N HIS A 113 12.47 12.35 -3.06
CA HIS A 113 11.56 13.00 -4.00
C HIS A 113 12.40 13.93 -4.87
N TYR A 114 12.34 13.75 -6.18
CA TYR A 114 12.86 14.70 -7.14
C TYR A 114 11.64 15.30 -7.84
N ALA A 115 11.49 16.62 -7.72
CA ALA A 115 10.70 17.35 -8.70
C ALA A 115 11.39 17.25 -10.06
#